data_AF-A0A923WR25-F1
#
_entry.id   AF-A0A923WR25-F1
#
_cell.length_a   1.000
_cell.length_b   1.000
_cell.length_c   1.000
_cell.angle_alpha   90.00
_cell.angle_beta   90.00
_cell.angle_gamma   90.00
#
_symmetry.space_group_name_H-M   'P 1'
#
loop_
_entity.id
_entity.type
_entity.pdbx_description
1 polymer ?
#
loop_
_entity_poly.entity_id
_entity_poly.type
_entity_poly.pdbx_seq_one_letter_code
_entity_poly.pdbx_strand_id
1 'polypeptide(L)'
;MLAADIPQEFILQYIERRKTDLEICEHALQSKDFDVMARVGHQIKGNAASFGFNDLGHIAIDMETYALKQDEQNLQKVMNRFHYFLDRH
;
A
#
# COMPACT_ATOMS: atom_id res chain seq x y z
N MET A 1 5.48 -18.50 10.13
CA MET A 1 4.55 -17.91 11.11
C MET A 1 3.18 -17.93 10.46
N LEU A 2 2.27 -18.78 10.95
CA LEU A 2 0.93 -18.91 10.39
C LEU A 2 0.09 -17.72 10.87
N ALA A 3 -0.76 -17.17 10.00
CA ALA A 3 -1.64 -16.02 10.25
C ALA A 3 -2.73 -16.26 11.33
N ALA A 4 -2.60 -17.30 12.16
CA ALA A 4 -3.63 -17.78 13.07
C ALA A 4 -3.75 -17.00 14.40
N ASP A 5 -2.82 -16.09 14.71
CA ASP A 5 -2.75 -15.43 16.03
C ASP A 5 -3.16 -13.94 16.01
N ILE A 6 -3.58 -13.38 14.88
CA ILE A 6 -3.97 -11.96 14.81
C ILE A 6 -5.49 -11.85 14.99
N PRO A 7 -5.96 -11.13 16.03
CA PRO A 7 -7.37 -10.83 16.17
C PRO A 7 -7.96 -10.19 14.90
N GLN A 8 -9.12 -10.68 14.46
CA GLN A 8 -9.79 -10.20 13.25
C GLN A 8 -10.00 -8.69 13.26
N GLU A 9 -10.29 -8.10 14.42
CA GLU A 9 -10.43 -6.65 14.59
C GLU A 9 -9.18 -5.86 14.19
N PHE A 10 -7.97 -6.39 14.45
CA PHE A 10 -6.72 -5.73 14.07
C PHE A 10 -6.47 -5.85 12.57
N ILE A 11 -6.91 -6.95 11.96
CA ILE A 11 -6.87 -7.10 10.49
C ILE A 11 -7.78 -6.05 9.85
N LEU A 12 -9.02 -5.89 10.34
CA LEU A 12 -9.95 -4.87 9.85
C LEU A 12 -9.42 -3.45 10.03
N GLN A 13 -8.90 -3.11 11.22
CA GLN A 13 -8.28 -1.81 11.47
C GLN A 13 -7.07 -1.57 10.56
N TYR A 14 -6.29 -2.61 10.27
CA TYR A 14 -5.17 -2.51 9.34
C TYR A 14 -5.65 -2.15 7.93
N ILE A 15 -6.68 -2.84 7.43
CA ILE A 15 -7.29 -2.59 6.11
C ILE A 15 -7.90 -1.19 6.04
N GLU A 16 -8.65 -0.76 7.04
CA GLU A 16 -9.21 0.60 7.08
C GLU A 16 -8.11 1.67 7.02
N ARG A 17 -7.01 1.47 7.74
CA ARG A 17 -5.84 2.36 7.65
C ARG A 17 -5.22 2.36 6.25
N ARG A 18 -5.25 1.24 5.52
CA ARG A 18 -4.76 1.17 4.13
C ARG A 18 -5.68 1.92 3.16
N LYS A 19 -6.99 2.01 3.43
CA LYS A 19 -7.92 2.83 2.63
C LYS A 19 -7.59 4.31 2.74
N THR A 20 -7.25 4.79 3.93
CA THR A 20 -6.73 6.16 4.10
C THR A 20 -5.39 6.35 3.37
N ASP A 21 -4.49 5.38 3.40
CA ASP A 21 -3.24 5.44 2.63
C ASP A 21 -3.50 5.51 1.11
N LEU A 22 -4.53 4.80 0.62
CA LEU A 22 -4.93 4.86 -0.79
C LEU A 22 -5.34 6.28 -1.17
N GLU A 23 -6.23 6.91 -0.41
CA GLU A 23 -6.66 8.30 -0.64
C GLU A 23 -5.48 9.28 -0.63
N ILE A 24 -4.56 9.14 0.33
CA ILE A 24 -3.34 9.94 0.41
C ILE A 24 -2.50 9.76 -0.87
N CYS A 25 -2.30 8.51 -1.30
CA CYS A 25 -1.52 8.21 -2.50
C CYS A 25 -2.19 8.69 -3.79
N GLU A 26 -3.52 8.67 -3.88
CA GLU A 26 -4.26 9.23 -5.02
C GLU A 26 -4.06 10.74 -5.14
N HIS A 27 -4.19 11.46 -4.03
CA HIS A 27 -3.90 12.89 -3.99
C HIS A 27 -2.43 13.20 -4.31
N ALA A 28 -1.50 12.42 -3.74
CA ALA A 28 -0.07 12.57 -4.00
C ALA A 28 0.29 12.31 -5.47
N LEU A 29 -0.34 11.32 -6.12
CA LEU A 29 -0.13 11.05 -7.55
C LEU A 29 -0.62 12.22 -8.41
N GLN A 30 -1.79 12.78 -8.11
CA GLN A 30 -2.35 13.94 -8.81
C GLN A 30 -1.48 15.20 -8.66
N SER A 31 -0.93 15.43 -7.46
CA SER A 31 -0.06 16.57 -7.18
C SER A 31 1.41 16.33 -7.53
N LYS A 32 1.76 15.12 -8.00
CA LYS A 32 3.13 14.66 -8.26
C LYS A 32 4.05 14.70 -7.03
N ASP A 33 3.47 14.54 -5.84
CA ASP A 33 4.20 14.39 -4.58
C ASP A 33 4.66 12.93 -4.41
N PHE A 34 5.67 12.56 -5.18
CA PHE A 34 6.20 11.20 -5.15
C PHE A 34 6.90 10.85 -3.83
N ASP A 35 7.35 11.85 -3.06
CA ASP A 35 7.96 11.62 -1.74
C ASP A 35 6.94 11.09 -0.73
N VAL A 36 5.68 11.56 -0.80
CA VAL A 36 4.59 10.96 -0.02
C VAL A 36 4.36 9.52 -0.41
N MET A 37 4.24 9.22 -1.71
CA MET A 37 4.02 7.85 -2.19
C MET A 37 5.15 6.90 -1.78
N ALA A 38 6.40 7.37 -1.85
CA ALA A 38 7.56 6.59 -1.42
C ALA A 38 7.50 6.24 0.08
N ARG A 39 7.13 7.21 0.92
CA ARG A 39 7.00 6.99 2.38
C ARG A 39 5.86 6.03 2.71
N VAL A 40 4.72 6.14 2.04
CA VAL A 40 3.60 5.21 2.23
C VAL A 40 3.99 3.79 1.82
N GLY A 41 4.59 3.62 0.63
CA GLY A 41 5.13 2.33 0.19
C GLY A 41 6.13 1.73 1.18
N HIS A 42 7.06 2.56 1.70
CA HIS A 42 8.01 2.14 2.73
C HIS A 42 7.33 1.67 4.03
N GLN A 43 6.29 2.36 4.47
CA GLN A 43 5.59 2.00 5.70
C GLN A 43 4.78 0.71 5.53
N ILE A 44 4.07 0.56 4.41
CA ILE A 44 3.24 -0.62 4.14
C ILE A 44 4.12 -1.87 3.97
N LYS A 45 5.21 -1.79 3.20
CA LYS A 45 6.10 -2.96 3.01
C LYS A 45 6.63 -3.50 4.34
N GLY A 46 6.88 -2.62 5.32
CA GLY A 46 7.42 -2.98 6.62
C GLY A 46 6.42 -3.65 7.56
N ASN A 47 5.11 -3.46 7.34
CA ASN A 47 4.08 -3.99 8.24
C ASN A 47 3.11 -4.98 7.58
N ALA A 48 3.00 -5.05 6.26
CA ALA A 48 2.05 -5.93 5.56
C ALA A 48 2.29 -7.42 5.85
N ALA A 49 3.56 -7.84 5.92
CA ALA A 49 3.92 -9.22 6.25
C ALA A 49 3.47 -9.64 7.66
N SER A 50 3.46 -8.70 8.61
CA SER A 50 2.98 -8.95 9.97
C SER A 50 1.48 -9.27 10.02
N PHE A 51 0.72 -8.88 9.00
CA PHE A 51 -0.71 -9.19 8.83
C PHE A 51 -0.97 -10.31 7.81
N GLY A 52 0.07 -10.94 7.28
CA GLY A 52 -0.04 -12.00 6.27
C GLY A 52 -0.35 -11.50 4.84
N PHE A 53 -0.32 -10.19 4.59
CA PHE A 53 -0.63 -9.60 3.29
C PHE A 53 0.60 -9.46 2.40
N ASN A 54 1.16 -10.59 1.97
CA ASN A 54 2.35 -10.60 1.11
C ASN A 54 2.14 -9.84 -0.21
N ASP A 55 0.96 -10.00 -0.83
CA ASP A 55 0.62 -9.31 -2.08
C ASP A 55 0.62 -7.78 -1.91
N LEU A 56 0.08 -7.28 -0.80
CA LEU A 56 0.15 -5.87 -0.45
C LEU A 56 1.59 -5.41 -0.21
N GLY A 57 2.40 -6.25 0.42
CA GLY A 57 3.84 -6.01 0.58
C GLY A 57 4.54 -5.82 -0.78
N HIS A 58 4.24 -6.65 -1.77
CA HIS A 58 4.77 -6.51 -3.13
C HIS A 58 4.29 -5.23 -3.83
N ILE A 59 2.99 -4.90 -3.71
CA ILE A 59 2.44 -3.63 -4.21
C ILE A 59 3.18 -2.44 -3.60
N ALA A 60 3.47 -2.47 -2.29
CA ALA A 60 4.15 -1.41 -1.57
C ALA A 60 5.63 -1.24 -1.97
N ILE A 61 6.34 -2.34 -2.24
CA ILE A 61 7.71 -2.31 -2.77
C ILE A 61 7.74 -1.65 -4.15
N ASP A 62 6.80 -2.02 -5.03
CA ASP A 62 6.68 -1.42 -6.35
C ASP A 62 6.34 0.08 -6.24
N MET A 63 5.40 0.44 -5.35
CA MET A 63 5.04 1.84 -5.06
C MET A 63 6.26 2.67 -4.69
N GLU A 64 7.03 2.24 -3.68
CA GLU A 64 8.22 2.94 -3.23
C GLU A 64 9.27 3.03 -4.36
N THR A 65 9.50 1.94 -5.08
CA THR A 65 10.49 1.89 -6.16
C THR A 65 10.16 2.84 -7.30
N TYR A 66 8.91 2.87 -7.75
CA TYR A 66 8.49 3.74 -8.85
C TYR A 66 8.33 5.20 -8.41
N ALA A 67 7.96 5.45 -7.15
CA ALA A 67 7.93 6.79 -6.58
C ALA A 67 9.32 7.42 -6.52
N LEU A 68 10.33 6.69 -6.02
CA LEU A 68 11.72 7.16 -6.01
C LEU A 68 12.30 7.42 -7.41
N LYS A 69 11.75 6.75 -8.43
CA LYS A 69 12.10 6.96 -9.85
C LYS A 69 11.22 7.98 -10.56
N GLN A 70 10.19 8.50 -9.88
CA GLN A 70 9.17 9.40 -10.44
C GLN A 70 8.49 8.82 -11.70
N ASP A 71 8.30 7.51 -11.72
CA ASP A 71 7.71 6.76 -12.84
C ASP A 71 6.18 6.77 -12.72
N GLU A 72 5.58 7.87 -13.14
CA GLU A 72 4.14 8.14 -13.07
C GLU A 72 3.30 7.03 -13.75
N GLN A 73 3.77 6.50 -14.88
CA GLN A 73 3.06 5.46 -15.62
C GLN A 73 2.96 4.16 -14.81
N ASN A 74 4.06 3.73 -14.19
CA ASN A 74 4.03 2.52 -13.36
C ASN A 74 3.38 2.77 -12.00
N LEU A 75 3.47 3.97 -11.44
CA LEU A 75 2.71 4.36 -10.25
C LEU A 75 1.20 4.25 -10.47
N GLN A 76 0.68 4.67 -11.63
CA GLN A 76 -0.74 4.52 -11.95
C GLN A 76 -1.18 3.04 -11.94
N LYS A 77 -0.33 2.13 -12.45
CA LYS A 77 -0.61 0.68 -12.42
C LYS A 77 -0.56 0.13 -10.99
N VAL A 78 0.36 0.61 -10.17
CA VAL A 78 0.46 0.25 -8.75
C VAL A 78 -0.79 0.71 -8.00
N MET A 79 -1.26 1.93 -8.24
CA MET A 79 -2.49 2.45 -7.62
C MET A 79 -3.71 1.59 -7.95
N ASN A 80 -3.85 1.18 -9.21
CA ASN A 80 -4.94 0.27 -9.60
C ASN A 80 -4.86 -1.08 -8.87
N ARG A 81 -3.64 -1.63 -8.68
CA ARG A 81 -3.44 -2.87 -7.91
C ARG A 81 -3.74 -2.67 -6.43
N PHE A 82 -3.38 -1.52 -5.86
CA PHE A 82 -3.64 -1.21 -4.47
C PHE A 82 -5.14 -1.06 -4.19
N HIS A 83 -5.86 -0.33 -5.05
CA HIS A 83 -7.31 -0.23 -5.01
C HIS A 83 -7.97 -1.62 -5.10
N TYR A 84 -7.59 -2.42 -6.11
CA TYR A 84 -8.15 -3.77 -6.29
C TYR A 84 -7.86 -4.71 -5.12
N PHE A 85 -6.69 -4.58 -4.48
CA PHE A 85 -6.38 -5.33 -3.27
C PHE A 85 -7.36 -4.98 -2.14
N LEU A 86 -7.65 -3.70 -1.94
CA LEU A 86 -8.54 -3.23 -0.87
C LEU A 86 -10.02 -3.54 -1.15
N ASP A 87 -10.47 -3.55 -2.41
CA ASP A 87 -11.85 -3.95 -2.73
C ASP A 87 -12.16 -5.42 -2.37
N ARG A 88 -11.12 -6.24 -2.24
CA ARG A 88 -11.23 -7.68 -1.94
C ARG A 88 -11.13 -7.99 -0.45
N HIS A 89 -10.92 -7.00 0.41
CA HIS A 89 -10.73 -7.15 1.85
C HIS A 89 -11.61 -6.18 2.64
#